data_AF-A0A7S0K174-F1
#
_entry.id   AF-A0A7S0K174-F1
#
_cell.length_a   1.000
_cell.length_b   1.000
_cell.length_c   1.000
_cell.angle_alpha   90.00
_cell.angle_beta   90.00
_cell.angle_gamma   90.00
#
_symmetry.space_group_name_H-M   'P 1'
#
loop_
_entity.id
_entity.type
_entity.pdbx_description
1 polymer ?
#
loop_
_entity_poly.entity_id
_entity_poly.type
_entity_poly.pdbx_seq_one_letter_code
_entity_poly.pdbx_strand_id
1 'polypeptide(L)'
;QGWSGGLEGRAFSRSPAQALVAQAQGASAAAAEAMGSGGAAPLDGLRLEIFAERNFRLYSQTTRAVHASLLAIFSEVEFRLPNMIVSRLTRESVGRALDLGVTAACIREFLERHVHRRAKESGFGVPDNVKDQIYLWEMERKRLVSTPAMKIDNFRDEGEWEVTVEHLRSRNGLLHMLADRRELWCAASEFDGLRARLGEWRASRAPV
;
A
#
# COMPACT_ATOMS: atom_id res chain seq x y z
N GLN A 1 39.32 6.96 46.01
CA GLN A 1 39.66 7.00 44.58
C GLN A 1 38.36 6.75 43.83
N GLY A 2 37.79 7.83 43.29
CA GLY A 2 36.44 7.84 42.73
C GLY A 2 36.38 7.26 41.32
N TRP A 3 35.39 6.43 41.08
CA TRP A 3 35.00 5.93 39.75
C TRP A 3 33.50 6.12 39.60
N SER A 4 33.10 7.29 39.10
CA SER A 4 31.76 7.58 38.61
C SER A 4 31.78 7.48 37.08
N GLY A 5 31.57 6.28 36.55
CA GLY A 5 31.43 6.03 35.11
C GLY A 5 29.96 6.06 34.72
N GLY A 6 29.54 7.16 34.09
CA GLY A 6 28.17 7.37 33.61
C GLY A 6 27.76 6.36 32.55
N LEU A 7 26.65 5.67 32.81
CA LEU A 7 25.89 4.93 31.81
C LEU A 7 24.96 5.93 31.11
N GLU A 8 25.50 6.69 30.15
CA GLU A 8 24.68 7.44 29.21
C GLU A 8 24.00 6.45 28.25
N GLY A 9 22.70 6.28 28.42
CA GLY A 9 21.86 5.52 27.53
C GLY A 9 21.92 6.10 26.12
N ARG A 10 22.37 5.29 25.15
CA ARG A 10 22.21 5.56 23.72
C ARG A 10 20.73 5.82 23.44
N ALA A 11 20.40 7.08 23.20
CA ALA A 11 19.09 7.49 22.72
C ALA A 11 18.81 6.76 21.40
N PHE A 12 17.81 5.88 21.40
CA PHE A 12 17.23 5.33 20.18
C PHE A 12 16.87 6.50 19.26
N SER A 13 17.50 6.56 18.10
CA SER A 13 17.23 7.56 17.06
C SER A 13 15.74 7.56 16.73
N ARG A 14 15.07 8.72 16.91
CA ARG A 14 13.66 8.90 16.59
C ARG A 14 13.40 8.51 15.13
N SER A 15 12.39 7.67 14.90
CA SER A 15 11.98 7.25 13.56
C SER A 15 11.65 8.47 12.68
N PRO A 16 12.06 8.50 11.39
CA PRO A 16 11.74 9.58 10.45
C PRO A 16 10.24 9.90 10.36
N ALA A 17 9.38 8.89 10.56
CA ALA A 17 7.93 9.06 10.56
C ALA A 17 7.43 9.91 11.74
N GLN A 18 8.05 9.79 12.91
CA GLN A 18 7.68 10.59 14.10
C GLN A 18 8.18 12.04 13.97
N ALA A 19 9.31 12.26 13.28
CA ALA A 19 9.79 13.60 12.96
C ALA A 19 8.84 14.31 11.98
N LEU A 20 8.29 13.59 11.00
CA LEU A 20 7.33 14.14 10.03
C LEU A 20 5.99 14.50 10.71
N VAL A 21 5.52 13.67 11.65
CA VAL A 21 4.29 13.94 12.43
C VAL A 21 4.48 15.15 13.35
N ALA A 22 5.64 15.29 13.99
CA ALA A 22 5.96 16.46 14.81
C ALA A 22 6.05 17.75 13.97
N GLN A 23 6.59 17.65 12.76
CA GLN A 23 6.68 18.78 11.82
C GLN A 23 5.29 19.19 11.29
N ALA A 24 4.37 18.23 11.10
CA ALA A 24 2.98 18.48 10.75
C ALA A 24 2.19 19.14 11.91
N GLN A 25 2.46 18.77 13.16
CA GLN A 25 1.84 19.40 14.33
C GLN A 25 2.36 20.82 14.58
N GLY A 26 3.65 21.07 14.38
CA GLY A 26 4.23 22.43 14.46
C GLY A 26 3.70 23.37 13.38
N ALA A 27 3.47 22.85 12.17
CA ALA A 27 2.84 23.61 11.08
C ALA A 27 1.38 24.00 11.40
N SER A 28 0.67 23.20 12.23
CA SER A 28 -0.69 23.52 12.68
C SER A 28 -0.75 24.65 13.69
N ALA A 29 0.29 24.85 14.51
CA ALA A 29 0.36 25.95 15.48
C ALA A 29 0.68 27.29 14.79
N ALA A 30 1.61 27.30 13.84
CA ALA A 30 1.91 28.48 13.02
C ALA A 30 0.72 28.91 12.14
N ALA A 31 -0.12 27.97 11.71
CA ALA A 31 -1.35 28.27 10.97
C ALA A 31 -2.43 28.96 11.82
N ALA A 32 -2.44 28.76 13.15
CA ALA A 32 -3.37 29.42 14.06
C ALA A 32 -3.01 30.89 14.31
N GLU A 33 -1.72 31.23 14.35
CA GLU A 33 -1.25 32.63 14.50
C GLU A 33 -1.49 33.48 13.23
N ALA A 34 -1.51 32.84 12.05
CA ALA A 34 -1.81 33.51 10.78
C ALA A 34 -3.30 33.85 10.56
N MET A 35 -4.21 33.36 11.42
CA MET A 35 -5.65 33.68 11.37
C MET A 35 -6.02 35.07 11.92
N GLY A 36 -5.04 35.84 12.44
CA GLY A 36 -5.28 37.14 13.09
C GLY A 36 -5.46 38.34 12.16
N SER A 37 -5.17 38.26 10.85
CA SER A 37 -5.33 39.42 9.97
C SER A 37 -5.51 39.04 8.50
N GLY A 38 -6.74 39.15 7.99
CA GLY A 38 -6.97 39.19 6.55
C GLY A 38 -8.36 38.74 6.10
N GLY A 39 -9.28 39.70 6.04
CA GLY A 39 -10.35 39.77 5.03
C GLY A 39 -11.46 38.71 5.07
N ALA A 40 -12.70 39.15 5.21
CA ALA A 40 -13.91 38.34 5.10
C ALA A 40 -13.99 37.58 3.76
N ALA A 41 -13.70 36.28 3.77
CA ALA A 41 -14.16 35.35 2.75
C ALA A 41 -15.40 34.62 3.27
N PRO A 42 -16.48 34.47 2.48
CA PRO A 42 -17.70 33.78 2.92
C PRO A 42 -17.42 32.35 3.37
N LEU A 43 -18.35 31.77 4.14
CA LEU A 43 -18.30 30.41 4.69
C LEU A 43 -18.18 29.28 3.62
N ASP A 44 -18.10 29.62 2.33
CA ASP A 44 -17.65 28.77 1.22
C ASP A 44 -16.14 28.44 1.25
N GLY A 45 -15.35 29.11 2.10
CA GLY A 45 -13.88 29.01 2.10
C GLY A 45 -13.29 27.62 2.38
N LEU A 46 -14.08 26.63 2.80
CA LEU A 46 -13.66 25.23 3.00
C LEU A 46 -13.95 24.31 1.81
N ARG A 47 -14.71 24.76 0.80
CA ARG A 47 -15.06 23.91 -0.34
C ARG A 47 -13.88 23.81 -1.30
N LEU A 48 -13.43 22.58 -1.52
CA LEU A 48 -12.46 22.23 -2.54
C LEU A 48 -13.20 21.83 -3.81
N GLU A 49 -12.89 22.50 -4.92
CA GLU A 49 -13.41 22.15 -6.24
C GLU A 49 -12.27 21.72 -7.15
N ILE A 50 -12.43 20.55 -7.77
CA ILE A 50 -11.43 19.87 -8.59
C ILE A 50 -12.04 19.59 -9.96
N PHE A 51 -11.25 19.86 -10.99
CA PHE A 51 -11.49 19.43 -12.35
C PHE A 51 -10.37 18.46 -12.76
N ALA A 52 -10.73 17.27 -13.24
CA ALA A 52 -9.78 16.25 -13.67
C ALA A 52 -9.83 16.10 -15.20
N GLU A 53 -8.66 16.17 -15.84
CA GLU A 53 -8.51 15.91 -17.28
C GLU A 53 -8.17 14.45 -17.56
N ARG A 54 -8.42 14.01 -18.80
CA ARG A 54 -8.08 12.65 -19.26
C ARG A 54 -6.57 12.37 -19.27
N ASN A 55 -5.72 13.40 -19.21
CA ASN A 55 -4.27 13.30 -19.15
C ASN A 55 -3.72 13.22 -17.70
N PHE A 56 -4.60 12.98 -16.71
CA PHE A 56 -4.27 12.83 -15.30
C PHE A 56 -3.86 14.13 -14.58
N ARG A 57 -4.10 15.30 -15.18
CA ARG A 57 -3.98 16.60 -14.49
C ARG A 57 -5.24 16.93 -13.70
N LEU A 58 -5.03 17.46 -12.50
CA LEU A 58 -6.04 17.96 -11.58
C LEU A 58 -5.88 19.47 -11.44
N TYR A 59 -6.97 20.19 -11.63
CA TYR A 59 -7.06 21.63 -11.46
C TYR A 59 -7.95 21.90 -10.26
N SER A 60 -7.35 22.37 -9.18
CA SER A 60 -8.03 22.59 -7.91
C SER A 60 -8.16 24.08 -7.65
N GLN A 61 -9.39 24.61 -7.61
CA GLN A 61 -9.65 26.03 -7.40
C GLN A 61 -9.52 26.38 -5.92
N THR A 62 -8.28 26.48 -5.43
CA THR A 62 -8.01 26.81 -4.04
C THR A 62 -6.61 27.40 -3.86
N THR A 63 -6.48 28.25 -2.84
CA THR A 63 -5.21 28.85 -2.40
C THR A 63 -4.77 28.35 -1.03
N ARG A 64 -5.59 27.51 -0.38
CA ARG A 64 -5.37 27.10 1.00
C ARG A 64 -4.30 26.02 1.09
N ALA A 65 -3.34 26.21 1.98
CA ALA A 65 -2.25 25.26 2.21
C ALA A 65 -2.76 23.86 2.59
N VAL A 66 -3.85 23.78 3.37
CA VAL A 66 -4.46 22.50 3.78
C VAL A 66 -4.90 21.67 2.57
N HIS A 67 -5.54 22.30 1.57
CA HIS A 67 -5.96 21.59 0.36
C HIS A 67 -4.77 21.16 -0.48
N ALA A 68 -3.71 21.99 -0.55
CA ALA A 68 -2.46 21.62 -1.19
C ALA A 68 -1.84 20.38 -0.55
N SER A 69 -1.83 20.31 0.79
CA SER A 69 -1.34 19.16 1.54
C SER A 69 -2.19 17.90 1.30
N LEU A 70 -3.51 18.03 1.24
CA LEU A 70 -4.40 16.90 0.91
C LEU A 70 -4.15 16.35 -0.48
N LEU A 71 -4.04 17.23 -1.49
CA LEU A 71 -3.74 16.83 -2.87
C LEU A 71 -2.35 16.17 -2.96
N ALA A 72 -1.38 16.65 -2.20
CA ALA A 72 -0.01 16.12 -2.18
C ALA A 72 0.09 14.70 -1.61
N ILE A 73 -0.94 14.20 -0.90
CA ILE A 73 -0.96 12.81 -0.41
C ILE A 73 -0.95 11.82 -1.59
N PHE A 74 -1.68 12.13 -2.67
CA PHE A 74 -1.91 11.19 -3.77
C PHE A 74 -1.60 11.75 -5.17
N SER A 75 -1.15 13.00 -5.28
CA SER A 75 -0.76 13.63 -6.54
C SER A 75 0.53 14.44 -6.36
N GLU A 76 1.20 14.75 -7.47
CA GLU A 76 2.35 15.64 -7.52
C GLU A 76 1.89 17.07 -7.86
N VAL A 77 2.14 18.02 -6.98
CA VAL A 77 1.81 19.44 -7.23
C VAL A 77 2.83 20.02 -8.22
N GLU A 78 2.39 20.30 -9.45
CA GLU A 78 3.24 20.89 -10.51
C GLU A 78 3.34 22.41 -10.33
N PHE A 79 2.20 23.09 -10.17
CA PHE A 79 2.13 24.55 -10.11
C PHE A 79 1.16 25.03 -9.04
N ARG A 80 1.54 26.13 -8.38
CA ARG A 80 0.64 26.92 -7.53
C ARG A 80 0.44 28.29 -8.18
N LEU A 81 -0.77 28.55 -8.62
CA LEU A 81 -1.22 29.81 -9.19
C LEU A 81 -2.00 30.61 -8.14
N PRO A 82 -2.21 31.92 -8.33
CA PRO A 82 -2.87 32.78 -7.34
C PRO A 82 -4.27 32.36 -6.90
N ASN A 83 -4.97 31.53 -7.67
CA ASN A 83 -6.32 31.04 -7.39
C ASN A 83 -6.51 29.55 -7.68
N MET A 84 -5.44 28.82 -8.01
CA MET A 84 -5.54 27.43 -8.46
C MET A 84 -4.26 26.66 -8.17
N ILE A 85 -4.42 25.39 -7.84
CA ILE A 85 -3.32 24.43 -7.76
C ILE A 85 -3.48 23.46 -8.92
N VAL A 86 -2.40 23.27 -9.67
CA VAL A 86 -2.31 22.25 -10.71
C VAL A 86 -1.47 21.11 -10.15
N SER A 87 -2.05 19.93 -10.10
CA SER A 87 -1.35 18.70 -9.73
C SER A 87 -1.56 17.60 -10.76
N ARG A 88 -0.75 16.55 -10.68
CA ARG A 88 -0.79 15.43 -11.60
C ARG A 88 -0.83 14.11 -10.84
N LEU A 89 -1.70 13.21 -11.29
CA LEU A 89 -1.68 11.83 -10.85
C LEU A 89 -0.64 11.05 -11.65
N THR A 90 0.25 10.38 -10.94
CA THR A 90 1.31 9.53 -11.48
C THR A 90 1.22 8.17 -10.78
N ARG A 91 1.82 7.15 -11.39
CA ARG A 91 1.92 5.83 -10.76
C ARG A 91 2.65 5.92 -9.43
N GLU A 92 3.68 6.75 -9.36
CA GLU A 92 4.55 6.95 -8.21
C GLU A 92 3.81 7.68 -7.08
N SER A 93 3.08 8.76 -7.39
CA SER A 93 2.30 9.51 -6.38
C SER A 93 1.16 8.68 -5.80
N VAL A 94 0.40 7.97 -6.63
CA VAL A 94 -0.64 7.04 -6.15
C VAL A 94 -0.02 5.86 -5.40
N GLY A 95 1.09 5.32 -5.88
CA GLY A 95 1.84 4.28 -5.18
C GLY A 95 2.25 4.69 -3.76
N ARG A 96 2.79 5.90 -3.59
CA ARG A 96 3.13 6.45 -2.26
C ARG A 96 1.90 6.61 -1.37
N ALA A 97 0.76 7.05 -1.92
CA ALA A 97 -0.48 7.15 -1.16
C ALA A 97 -0.96 5.78 -0.65
N LEU A 98 -0.84 4.75 -1.50
CA LEU A 98 -1.19 3.37 -1.14
C LEU A 98 -0.28 2.82 -0.03
N ASP A 99 1.00 3.18 -0.01
CA ASP A 99 1.92 2.82 1.10
C ASP A 99 1.49 3.44 2.43
N LEU A 100 0.82 4.60 2.39
CA LEU A 100 0.23 5.26 3.57
C LEU A 100 -1.16 4.71 3.92
N GLY A 101 -1.65 3.68 3.22
CA GLY A 101 -2.96 3.08 3.45
C GLY A 101 -4.13 3.81 2.77
N VAL A 102 -3.87 4.79 1.90
CA VAL A 102 -4.92 5.49 1.15
C VAL A 102 -5.30 4.66 -0.07
N THR A 103 -6.46 4.00 -0.02
CA THR A 103 -6.92 3.08 -1.08
C THR A 103 -7.33 3.81 -2.37
N ALA A 104 -7.34 3.10 -3.50
CA ALA A 104 -7.83 3.64 -4.78
C ALA A 104 -9.28 4.14 -4.66
N ALA A 105 -10.12 3.40 -3.93
CA ALA A 105 -11.51 3.78 -3.67
C ALA A 105 -11.61 5.11 -2.91
N CYS A 106 -10.74 5.35 -1.92
CA CYS A 106 -10.68 6.60 -1.18
C CYS A 106 -10.29 7.78 -2.08
N ILE A 107 -9.26 7.61 -2.93
CA ILE A 107 -8.84 8.64 -3.90
C ILE A 107 -9.97 8.96 -4.87
N ARG A 108 -10.61 7.93 -5.45
CA ARG A 108 -11.75 8.10 -6.36
C ARG A 108 -12.90 8.86 -5.69
N GLU A 109 -13.32 8.42 -4.50
CA GLU A 109 -14.41 9.04 -3.77
C GLU A 109 -14.07 10.49 -3.39
N PHE A 110 -12.82 10.77 -3.03
CA PHE A 110 -12.34 12.12 -2.79
C PHE A 110 -12.50 13.00 -4.05
N LEU A 111 -12.06 12.53 -5.21
CA LEU A 111 -12.19 13.28 -6.47
C LEU A 111 -13.66 13.49 -6.84
N GLU A 112 -14.51 12.46 -6.71
CA GLU A 112 -15.95 12.53 -7.02
C GLU A 112 -16.72 13.49 -6.10
N ARG A 113 -16.38 13.51 -4.81
CA ARG A 113 -16.99 14.41 -3.82
C ARG A 113 -16.65 15.88 -4.08
N HIS A 114 -15.47 16.14 -4.63
CA HIS A 114 -14.95 17.49 -4.86
C HIS A 114 -15.00 17.92 -6.34
N VAL A 115 -15.75 17.22 -7.20
CA VAL A 115 -15.93 17.67 -8.60
C VAL A 115 -16.53 19.07 -8.64
N HIS A 116 -15.94 19.93 -9.47
CA HIS A 116 -16.42 21.29 -9.70
C HIS A 116 -17.92 21.32 -10.03
N ARG A 117 -18.69 22.17 -9.34
CA ARG A 117 -20.16 22.15 -9.36
C ARG A 117 -20.73 22.24 -10.77
N ARG A 118 -20.19 23.16 -11.59
CA ARG A 118 -20.62 23.35 -12.98
C ARG A 118 -20.38 22.11 -13.86
N ALA A 119 -19.30 21.36 -13.59
CA ALA A 119 -19.02 20.14 -14.32
C ALA A 119 -20.05 19.06 -13.95
N LYS A 120 -20.34 18.92 -12.65
CA LYS A 120 -21.35 18.01 -12.12
C LYS A 120 -22.76 18.31 -12.64
N GLU A 121 -23.17 19.58 -12.65
CA GLU A 121 -24.45 20.05 -13.22
C GLU A 121 -24.56 19.75 -14.72
N SER A 122 -23.44 19.78 -15.44
CA SER A 122 -23.36 19.50 -16.88
C SER A 122 -23.20 18.00 -17.20
N GLY A 123 -23.24 17.12 -16.19
CA GLY A 123 -23.04 15.68 -16.35
C GLY A 123 -21.58 15.25 -16.53
N PHE A 124 -20.62 16.16 -16.40
CA PHE A 124 -19.18 15.86 -16.48
C PHE A 124 -18.60 15.63 -15.09
N GLY A 125 -18.34 14.35 -14.76
CA GLY A 125 -17.65 13.93 -13.54
C GLY A 125 -16.14 13.76 -13.74
N VAL A 126 -15.51 13.04 -12.81
CA VAL A 126 -14.13 12.54 -12.99
C VAL A 126 -14.13 11.59 -14.21
N PRO A 127 -13.24 11.77 -15.19
CA PRO A 127 -13.16 10.89 -16.36
C PRO A 127 -12.96 9.42 -15.99
N ASP A 128 -13.64 8.51 -16.70
CA ASP A 128 -13.58 7.07 -16.41
C ASP A 128 -12.17 6.51 -16.49
N ASN A 129 -11.39 6.93 -17.49
CA ASN A 129 -10.00 6.52 -17.63
C ASN A 129 -9.13 6.91 -16.42
N VAL A 130 -9.42 8.04 -15.75
CA VAL A 130 -8.72 8.44 -14.53
C VAL A 130 -9.09 7.53 -13.36
N LYS A 131 -10.38 7.24 -13.19
CA LYS A 131 -10.86 6.32 -12.14
C LYS A 131 -10.28 4.92 -12.30
N ASP A 132 -10.33 4.39 -13.52
CA ASP A 132 -9.84 3.05 -13.85
C ASP A 132 -8.32 2.97 -13.64
N GLN A 133 -7.58 3.99 -14.06
CA GLN A 133 -6.12 3.99 -13.92
C GLN A 133 -5.67 3.95 -12.46
N ILE A 134 -6.37 4.63 -11.55
CA ILE A 134 -6.07 4.59 -10.11
C ILE A 134 -6.24 3.15 -9.57
N TYR A 135 -7.30 2.45 -9.99
CA TYR A 135 -7.50 1.05 -9.62
C TYR A 135 -6.45 0.12 -10.24
N LEU A 136 -6.08 0.33 -11.51
CA LEU A 136 -5.04 -0.45 -12.16
C LEU A 136 -3.70 -0.31 -11.44
N TRP A 137 -3.34 0.89 -10.97
CA TRP A 137 -2.14 1.11 -10.16
C TRP A 137 -2.18 0.41 -8.80
N GLU A 138 -3.34 0.38 -8.13
CA GLU A 138 -3.49 -0.42 -6.90
C GLU A 138 -3.38 -1.93 -7.17
N MET A 139 -4.06 -2.43 -8.21
CA MET A 139 -4.00 -3.84 -8.59
C MET A 139 -2.60 -4.28 -9.00
N GLU A 140 -1.83 -3.40 -9.63
CA GLU A 140 -0.45 -3.68 -10.01
C GLU A 140 0.42 -4.05 -8.80
N ARG A 141 0.18 -3.44 -7.63
CA ARG A 141 0.87 -3.81 -6.38
C ARG A 141 0.37 -5.11 -5.77
N LYS A 142 -0.89 -5.48 -6.01
CA LYS A 142 -1.49 -6.73 -5.55
C LYS A 142 -1.19 -7.93 -6.47
N ARG A 143 -0.32 -7.77 -7.49
CA ARG A 143 0.02 -8.84 -8.44
C ARG A 143 0.84 -9.98 -7.84
N LEU A 144 1.64 -9.71 -6.81
CA LEU A 144 2.49 -10.72 -6.20
C LEU A 144 1.90 -11.14 -4.86
N VAL A 145 1.39 -12.37 -4.83
CA VAL A 145 1.02 -13.04 -3.58
C VAL A 145 2.20 -13.92 -3.18
N SER A 146 2.87 -13.58 -2.09
CA SER A 146 3.90 -14.44 -1.51
C SER A 146 3.23 -15.47 -0.62
N THR A 147 3.36 -16.75 -1.00
CA THR A 147 2.89 -17.87 -0.19
C THR A 147 4.11 -18.58 0.40
N PRO A 148 4.24 -18.66 1.74
CA PRO A 148 5.29 -19.44 2.37
C PRO A 148 5.21 -20.91 1.93
N ALA A 149 6.32 -21.43 1.40
CA ALA A 149 6.38 -22.76 0.82
C ALA A 149 7.62 -23.51 1.30
N MET A 150 7.49 -24.83 1.44
CA MET A 150 8.59 -25.73 1.73
C MET A 150 8.90 -26.54 0.47
N LYS A 151 10.16 -26.50 0.02
CA LYS A 151 10.66 -27.36 -1.05
C LYS A 151 10.91 -28.75 -0.49
N ILE A 152 10.47 -29.77 -1.21
CA ILE A 152 10.75 -31.17 -0.92
C ILE A 152 11.42 -31.76 -2.15
N ASP A 153 12.62 -32.29 -1.92
CA ASP A 153 13.47 -32.91 -2.92
C ASP A 153 14.18 -34.13 -2.29
N ASN A 154 15.08 -34.74 -3.06
CA ASN A 154 15.90 -35.88 -2.62
C ASN A 154 15.09 -37.07 -2.05
N PHE A 155 14.04 -37.46 -2.78
CA PHE A 155 13.22 -38.63 -2.48
C PHE A 155 14.07 -39.91 -2.55
N ARG A 156 13.91 -40.80 -1.56
CA ARG A 156 14.68 -42.05 -1.44
C ARG A 156 14.33 -43.04 -2.54
N ASP A 157 13.04 -43.17 -2.82
CA ASP A 157 12.48 -44.09 -3.81
C ASP A 157 11.24 -43.49 -4.49
N GLU A 158 10.72 -44.21 -5.50
CA GLU A 158 9.50 -43.80 -6.22
C GLU A 158 8.26 -43.88 -5.33
N GLY A 159 8.23 -44.81 -4.36
CA GLY A 159 7.12 -44.92 -3.41
C GLY A 159 6.98 -43.70 -2.50
N GLU A 160 8.09 -43.13 -2.03
CA GLU A 160 8.09 -41.92 -1.21
C GLU A 160 7.59 -40.71 -2.00
N TRP A 161 7.96 -40.62 -3.28
CA TRP A 161 7.46 -39.61 -4.19
C TRP A 161 5.95 -39.72 -4.38
N GLU A 162 5.44 -40.91 -4.72
CA GLU A 162 4.01 -41.14 -4.96
C GLU A 162 3.16 -40.81 -3.73
N VAL A 163 3.57 -41.29 -2.54
CA VAL A 163 2.85 -41.03 -1.29
C VAL A 163 2.87 -39.56 -0.91
N THR A 164 3.98 -38.86 -1.15
CA THR A 164 4.06 -37.41 -0.91
C THR A 164 3.10 -36.65 -1.80
N VAL A 165 3.08 -36.98 -3.10
CA VAL A 165 2.20 -36.34 -4.08
C VAL A 165 0.74 -36.62 -3.80
N GLU A 166 0.38 -37.86 -3.47
CA GLU A 166 -0.98 -38.26 -3.09
C GLU A 166 -1.46 -37.50 -1.86
N HIS A 167 -0.64 -37.46 -0.80
CA HIS A 167 -0.98 -36.76 0.43
C HIS A 167 -1.23 -35.27 0.18
N LEU A 168 -0.30 -34.59 -0.50
CA LEU A 168 -0.42 -33.16 -0.78
C LEU A 168 -1.58 -32.83 -1.73
N ARG A 169 -1.89 -33.70 -2.70
CA ARG A 169 -3.08 -33.52 -3.57
C ARG A 169 -4.37 -33.69 -2.77
N SER A 170 -4.46 -34.69 -1.89
CA SER A 170 -5.66 -34.94 -1.09
C SER A 170 -6.01 -33.78 -0.14
N ARG A 171 -5.01 -33.05 0.32
CA ARG A 171 -5.15 -31.90 1.23
C ARG A 171 -5.10 -30.55 0.52
N ASN A 172 -4.98 -30.54 -0.81
CA ASN A 172 -4.82 -29.32 -1.61
C ASN A 172 -3.62 -28.45 -1.16
N GLY A 173 -2.56 -29.10 -0.66
CA GLY A 173 -1.34 -28.48 -0.13
C GLY A 173 -0.20 -28.33 -1.15
N LEU A 174 -0.38 -28.87 -2.35
CA LEU A 174 0.60 -28.80 -3.43
C LEU A 174 0.54 -27.44 -4.13
N LEU A 175 1.62 -26.67 -4.05
CA LEU A 175 1.73 -25.37 -4.70
C LEU A 175 2.34 -25.49 -6.10
N HIS A 176 3.42 -26.26 -6.22
CA HIS A 176 4.12 -26.45 -7.48
C HIS A 176 4.82 -27.81 -7.51
N MET A 177 5.00 -28.37 -8.71
CA MET A 177 5.65 -29.66 -8.91
C MET A 177 6.45 -29.65 -10.21
N LEU A 178 7.68 -30.17 -10.15
CA LEU A 178 8.53 -30.47 -11.29
C LEU A 178 8.79 -31.99 -11.29
N ALA A 179 7.97 -32.72 -12.05
CA ALA A 179 8.02 -34.18 -12.09
C ALA A 179 9.38 -34.71 -12.60
N ASP A 180 9.92 -34.09 -13.65
CA ASP A 180 11.19 -34.49 -14.28
C ASP A 180 12.37 -34.44 -13.31
N ARG A 181 12.32 -33.52 -12.36
CA ARG A 181 13.37 -33.30 -11.35
C ARG A 181 13.06 -33.95 -10.01
N ARG A 182 11.86 -34.54 -9.86
CA ARG A 182 11.32 -34.98 -8.57
C ARG A 182 11.48 -33.90 -7.50
N GLU A 183 11.01 -32.70 -7.81
CA GLU A 183 10.95 -31.58 -6.86
C GLU A 183 9.51 -31.10 -6.72
N LEU A 184 9.10 -30.77 -5.50
CA LEU A 184 7.79 -30.18 -5.26
C LEU A 184 7.84 -29.12 -4.17
N TRP A 185 6.88 -28.20 -4.22
CA TRP A 185 6.69 -27.16 -3.22
C TRP A 185 5.33 -27.37 -2.58
N CYS A 186 5.32 -27.50 -1.26
CA CYS A 186 4.10 -27.58 -0.47
C CYS A 186 3.89 -26.27 0.31
N ALA A 187 2.65 -25.95 0.63
CA ALA A 187 2.34 -24.87 1.55
C ALA A 187 2.98 -25.16 2.92
N ALA A 188 3.60 -24.16 3.53
CA ALA A 188 4.26 -24.34 4.82
C ALA A 188 3.32 -24.89 5.91
N SER A 189 2.01 -24.60 5.84
CA SER A 189 0.99 -25.14 6.74
C SER A 189 0.82 -26.66 6.66
N GLU A 190 1.07 -27.26 5.50
CA GLU A 190 0.88 -28.70 5.27
C GLU A 190 2.15 -29.51 5.55
N PHE A 191 3.29 -28.84 5.77
CA PHE A 191 4.58 -29.49 5.93
C PHE A 191 4.63 -30.42 7.15
N ASP A 192 4.08 -30.01 8.29
CA ASP A 192 4.09 -30.83 9.51
C ASP A 192 3.23 -32.09 9.37
N GLY A 193 2.06 -31.96 8.72
CA GLY A 193 1.18 -33.09 8.42
C GLY A 193 1.84 -34.09 7.47
N LEU A 194 2.52 -33.58 6.44
CA LEU A 194 3.29 -34.40 5.54
C LEU A 194 4.46 -35.09 6.25
N ARG A 195 5.18 -34.39 7.12
CA ARG A 195 6.32 -34.95 7.87
C ARG A 195 5.88 -36.12 8.74
N ALA A 196 4.74 -36.00 9.43
CA ALA A 196 4.17 -37.09 10.20
C ALA A 196 3.80 -38.29 9.31
N ARG A 197 3.11 -38.04 8.19
CA ARG A 197 2.72 -39.08 7.23
C ARG A 197 3.92 -39.83 6.65
N LEU A 198 4.98 -39.11 6.28
CA LEU A 198 6.22 -39.71 5.79
C LEU A 198 6.97 -40.46 6.88
N GLY A 199 6.90 -40.01 8.13
CA GLY A 199 7.44 -40.76 9.28
C GLY A 199 6.79 -42.13 9.43
N GLU A 200 5.46 -42.18 9.44
CA GLU A 200 4.68 -43.43 9.50
C GLU A 200 4.98 -44.36 8.31
N TRP A 201 5.01 -43.79 7.11
CA TRP A 201 5.28 -44.55 5.89
C TRP A 201 6.72 -45.11 5.84
N ARG A 202 7.70 -44.36 6.33
CA ARG A 202 9.09 -44.85 6.44
C ARG A 202 9.22 -45.91 7.52
N ALA A 203 8.49 -45.79 8.63
CA ALA A 203 8.50 -46.76 9.73
C ALA A 203 7.91 -48.11 9.30
N SER A 204 6.86 -48.12 8.47
CA SER A 204 6.26 -49.36 7.95
C SER A 204 7.14 -50.11 6.94
N ARG A 205 8.20 -49.46 6.43
CA ARG A 205 9.15 -50.02 5.46
C ARG A 205 10.57 -50.21 6.01
N ALA A 206 10.82 -49.89 7.28
CA ALA A 206 12.12 -50.16 7.89
C ALA A 206 12.33 -51.67 8.06
N PRO A 207 13.48 -52.24 7.66
CA PRO A 207 13.78 -53.64 7.95
C PRO A 207 13.88 -53.83 9.47
N VAL A 208 13.22 -54.88 9.97
CA VAL A 208 13.30 -55.35 11.37
C VAL A 208 14.70 -55.84 11.70
#